data_AF-A0A1B7X074-F1
#
_entry.id   AF-A0A1B7X074-F1
#
_cell.length_a   1.000
_cell.length_b   1.000
_cell.length_c   1.000
_cell.angle_alpha   90.00
_cell.angle_beta   90.00
_cell.angle_gamma   90.00
#
_symmetry.space_group_name_H-M   'P 1'
#
loop_
_entity.id
_entity.type
_entity.pdbx_description
1 polymer ?
#
loop_
_entity_poly.entity_id
_entity_poly.type
_entity_poly.pdbx_seq_one_letter_code
_entity_poly.pdbx_strand_id
1 'polypeptide(L)'
;MNKNTMIPDKKIYNLKHPLNLPKGKFEMSEDIKSLLKESPKVTEAFILSSEIKICLKCSNDYTPSIKVRIYKNTISEKEPYTYEVSHYVKTPLQLGPYYSELINRETESAAVEKAIEDVVSYINGAIDAGHEPSNDWLIPNENW
;
A
#
# COMPACT_ATOMS: atom_id res chain seq x y z
N MET A 1 -38.93 -19.35 -20.21
CA MET A 1 -38.31 -18.04 -19.94
C MET A 1 -37.93 -18.00 -18.46
N ASN A 2 -36.65 -18.02 -18.14
CA ASN A 2 -36.19 -17.68 -16.79
C ASN A 2 -34.89 -16.88 -16.93
N LYS A 3 -34.90 -15.63 -16.48
CA LYS A 3 -33.77 -14.71 -16.53
C LYS A 3 -33.01 -14.84 -15.22
N ASN A 4 -31.95 -15.65 -15.20
CA ASN A 4 -30.98 -15.59 -14.11
C ASN A 4 -29.97 -14.49 -14.43
N THR A 5 -30.08 -13.43 -13.66
CA THR A 5 -29.19 -12.28 -13.59
C THR A 5 -27.79 -12.74 -13.21
N MET A 6 -26.80 -12.55 -14.10
CA MET A 6 -25.39 -12.73 -13.76
C MET A 6 -24.92 -11.57 -12.89
N ILE A 7 -24.53 -11.88 -11.66
CA ILE A 7 -23.74 -11.01 -10.78
C ILE A 7 -22.28 -11.17 -11.25
N PRO A 8 -21.53 -10.11 -11.58
CA PRO A 8 -20.14 -10.26 -11.99
C PRO A 8 -19.27 -10.64 -10.78
N ASP A 9 -18.59 -11.78 -10.90
CA ASP A 9 -17.66 -12.35 -9.93
C ASP A 9 -16.58 -11.33 -9.51
N LYS A 10 -16.43 -11.14 -8.19
CA LYS A 10 -15.24 -10.53 -7.59
C LYS A 10 -14.02 -11.39 -7.94
N LYS A 11 -13.17 -10.92 -8.85
CA LYS A 11 -11.86 -11.53 -9.09
C LYS A 11 -10.97 -11.33 -7.86
N ILE A 12 -10.86 -12.37 -7.05
CA ILE A 12 -9.85 -12.50 -6.02
C ILE A 12 -8.51 -12.75 -6.72
N TYR A 13 -7.58 -11.80 -6.63
CA TYR A 13 -6.22 -11.98 -7.13
C TYR A 13 -5.47 -12.94 -6.20
N ASN A 14 -5.55 -14.24 -6.47
CA ASN A 14 -4.72 -15.25 -5.82
C ASN A 14 -3.26 -15.09 -6.27
N LEU A 15 -2.45 -14.37 -5.51
CA LEU A 15 -1.00 -14.33 -5.67
C LEU A 15 -0.43 -15.72 -5.33
N LYS A 16 -0.15 -16.52 -6.37
CA LYS A 16 0.34 -17.92 -6.25
C LYS A 16 1.83 -18.06 -5.91
N HIS A 17 2.54 -16.97 -5.62
CA HIS A 17 3.97 -17.01 -5.30
C HIS A 17 4.29 -16.06 -4.15
N PRO A 18 5.00 -16.51 -3.09
CA PRO A 18 5.53 -15.58 -2.09
C PRO A 18 6.54 -14.67 -2.79
N LEU A 19 6.28 -13.37 -2.74
CA LEU A 19 7.23 -12.35 -3.16
C LEU A 19 8.48 -12.51 -2.29
N ASN A 20 9.57 -12.99 -2.89
CA ASN A 20 10.84 -13.19 -2.22
C ASN A 20 11.55 -11.83 -2.14
N LEU A 21 11.16 -11.02 -1.15
CA LEU A 21 11.72 -9.70 -0.89
C LEU A 21 13.19 -9.83 -0.41
N PRO A 22 14.08 -8.88 -0.76
CA PRO A 22 15.50 -8.95 -0.44
C PRO A 22 15.75 -9.02 1.08
N LYS A 23 16.68 -9.89 1.47
CA LYS A 23 17.06 -10.27 2.85
C LYS A 23 17.82 -9.16 3.61
N GLY A 24 17.18 -8.04 3.85
CA GLY A 24 17.61 -7.05 4.82
C GLY A 24 16.43 -6.68 5.70
N LYS A 25 15.93 -7.61 6.52
CA LYS A 25 14.93 -7.27 7.53
C LYS A 25 15.61 -6.33 8.52
N PHE A 26 15.17 -5.09 8.60
CA PHE A 26 15.59 -4.25 9.70
C PHE A 26 14.92 -4.79 10.96
N GLU A 27 15.72 -5.11 11.96
CA GLU A 27 15.24 -5.60 13.25
C GLU A 27 15.63 -4.61 14.34
N MET A 28 14.69 -4.34 15.24
CA MET A 28 14.91 -3.50 16.39
C MET A 28 15.56 -4.36 17.47
N SER A 29 16.66 -3.88 18.06
CA SER A 29 17.28 -4.59 19.20
C SER A 29 16.28 -4.76 20.34
N GLU A 30 16.33 -5.89 21.05
CA GLU A 30 15.42 -6.18 22.16
C GLU A 30 15.52 -5.16 23.30
N ASP A 31 16.70 -4.55 23.52
CA ASP A 31 16.88 -3.48 24.52
C ASP A 31 16.03 -2.24 24.18
N ILE A 32 16.10 -1.76 22.94
CA ILE A 32 15.27 -0.64 22.46
C ILE A 32 13.79 -1.01 22.51
N LYS A 33 13.42 -2.22 22.07
CA LYS A 33 12.03 -2.67 22.08
C LYS A 33 11.45 -2.72 23.49
N SER A 34 12.23 -3.18 24.46
CA SER A 34 11.84 -3.21 25.88
C SER A 34 11.68 -1.79 26.43
N LEU A 35 12.65 -0.91 26.16
CA LEU A 35 12.58 0.51 26.52
C LEU A 35 11.32 1.20 25.97
N LEU A 36 10.97 0.94 24.70
CA LEU A 36 9.79 1.53 24.07
C LEU A 36 8.49 0.97 24.64
N LYS A 37 8.43 -0.33 24.95
CA LYS A 37 7.25 -0.97 25.56
C LYS A 37 7.00 -0.50 27.00
N GLU A 38 8.05 -0.25 27.77
CA GLU A 38 7.94 0.19 29.17
C GLU A 38 7.66 1.68 29.31
N SER A 39 7.89 2.47 28.25
CA SER A 39 7.68 3.92 28.28
C SER A 39 6.18 4.27 28.22
N PRO A 40 5.58 4.88 29.25
CA PRO A 40 4.17 5.29 29.23
C PRO A 40 3.90 6.45 28.26
N LYS A 41 4.95 7.04 27.68
CA LYS A 41 4.86 8.14 26.71
C LYS A 41 4.85 7.65 25.25
N VAL A 42 5.03 6.35 25.03
CA VAL A 42 5.07 5.75 23.70
C VAL A 42 3.80 4.93 23.50
N THR A 43 3.00 5.30 22.51
CA THR A 43 1.78 4.56 22.14
C THR A 43 2.05 3.54 21.05
N GLU A 44 2.92 3.87 20.11
CA GLU A 44 3.31 3.02 18.99
C GLU A 44 4.77 3.26 18.64
N ALA A 45 5.44 2.22 18.14
CA ALA A 45 6.78 2.34 17.61
C ALA A 45 6.95 1.41 16.42
N PHE A 46 7.48 1.96 15.33
CA PHE A 46 7.57 1.28 14.06
C PHE A 46 9.02 1.10 13.64
N ILE A 47 9.32 -0.02 13.01
CA ILE A 47 10.57 -0.25 12.30
C ILE A 47 10.29 -0.47 10.82
N LEU A 48 11.12 0.09 9.94
CA LEU A 48 11.06 -0.19 8.51
C LEU A 48 11.33 -1.68 8.28
N SER A 49 10.34 -2.46 7.83
CA SER A 49 10.51 -3.87 7.50
C SER A 49 11.17 -4.04 6.12
N SER A 50 10.70 -3.26 5.14
CA SER A 50 11.16 -3.35 3.75
C SER A 50 10.90 -2.04 2.99
N GLU A 51 11.74 -1.76 1.98
CA GLU A 51 11.49 -0.74 0.96
C GLU A 51 11.55 -1.41 -0.42
N ILE A 52 10.53 -1.18 -1.24
CA ILE A 52 10.33 -1.88 -2.50
C ILE A 52 10.02 -0.87 -3.59
N LYS A 53 10.74 -0.92 -4.72
CA LYS A 53 10.34 -0.23 -5.94
C LYS A 53 9.43 -1.13 -6.76
N ILE A 54 8.25 -0.64 -7.11
CA ILE A 54 7.23 -1.37 -7.85
C ILE A 54 6.98 -0.64 -9.17
N CYS A 55 6.90 -1.38 -10.27
CA CYS A 55 6.38 -0.90 -11.54
C CYS A 55 4.96 -1.45 -11.66
N LEU A 56 3.98 -0.56 -11.66
CA LEU A 56 2.57 -0.91 -11.71
C LEU A 56 2.15 -1.13 -13.17
N LYS A 57 1.13 -1.97 -13.36
CA LYS A 57 0.43 -2.09 -14.64
C LYS A 57 -0.99 -1.60 -14.46
N CYS A 58 -1.31 -0.49 -15.08
CA CYS A 58 -2.64 0.10 -15.10
C CYS A 58 -3.31 -0.17 -16.46
N SER A 59 -4.57 0.23 -16.59
CA SER A 59 -5.28 0.28 -17.88
C SER A 59 -4.54 1.15 -18.90
N ASN A 60 -4.85 0.98 -20.19
CA ASN A 60 -4.25 1.75 -21.30
C ASN A 60 -2.71 1.68 -21.36
N ASP A 61 -2.13 0.54 -20.95
CA ASP A 61 -0.68 0.29 -20.90
C ASP A 61 0.14 1.31 -20.09
N TYR A 62 -0.52 2.12 -19.24
CA TYR A 62 0.15 3.05 -18.35
C TYR A 62 0.89 2.27 -17.25
N THR A 63 2.18 2.55 -17.10
CA THR A 63 3.09 1.78 -16.24
C THR A 63 3.86 2.67 -15.25
N PRO A 64 3.15 3.31 -14.30
CA PRO A 64 3.80 4.18 -13.33
C PRO A 64 4.69 3.38 -12.37
N SER A 65 5.77 4.00 -11.90
CA SER A 65 6.61 3.41 -10.86
C SER A 65 6.43 4.15 -9.54
N ILE A 66 6.24 3.40 -8.47
CA ILE A 66 6.21 3.89 -7.11
C ILE A 66 7.22 3.14 -6.26
N LYS A 67 7.62 3.71 -5.13
CA LYS A 67 8.20 2.98 -4.03
C LYS A 67 7.18 2.81 -2.91
N VAL A 68 7.30 1.70 -2.19
CA VAL A 68 6.50 1.36 -1.00
C VAL A 68 7.44 1.02 0.14
N ARG A 69 7.25 1.67 1.29
CA ARG A 69 7.91 1.31 2.55
C ARG A 69 6.89 0.59 3.41
N ILE A 70 7.29 -0.55 3.96
CA ILE A 70 6.48 -1.29 4.92
C ILE A 70 7.10 -1.11 6.28
N TYR A 71 6.30 -0.73 7.26
CA TYR A 71 6.71 -0.62 8.65
C TYR A 71 6.01 -1.67 9.49
N LYS A 72 6.70 -2.15 10.53
CA LYS A 72 6.16 -3.07 11.51
C LYS A 72 6.11 -2.41 12.89
N ASN A 73 4.93 -2.36 13.49
CA ASN A 73 4.72 -2.00 14.88
C ASN A 73 5.41 -3.04 15.77
N THR A 74 6.22 -2.55 16.70
CA THR A 74 7.04 -3.35 17.62
C THR A 74 6.42 -3.48 19.01
N ILE A 75 5.34 -2.73 19.27
CA ILE A 75 4.61 -2.68 20.54
C ILE A 75 3.29 -3.45 20.45
N SER A 76 2.54 -3.31 19.35
CA SER A 76 1.24 -4.00 19.13
C SER A 76 1.34 -5.15 18.13
N GLU A 77 0.68 -6.27 18.42
CA GLU A 77 0.76 -7.51 17.63
C GLU A 77 -0.46 -7.81 16.74
N LYS A 78 -1.60 -7.14 16.95
CA LYS A 78 -2.87 -7.52 16.30
C LYS A 78 -2.85 -7.25 14.79
N GLU A 79 -2.32 -6.10 14.38
CA GLU A 79 -2.18 -5.68 12.98
C GLU A 79 -0.89 -4.85 12.86
N PRO A 80 0.28 -5.49 12.86
CA PRO A 80 1.52 -4.75 13.10
C PRO A 80 2.02 -4.04 11.83
N TYR A 81 1.52 -4.34 10.64
CA TYR A 81 2.10 -3.78 9.42
C TYR A 81 1.34 -2.55 8.93
N THR A 82 2.08 -1.49 8.64
CA THR A 82 1.57 -0.31 7.94
C THR A 82 2.48 0.01 6.75
N TYR A 83 2.09 0.92 5.89
CA TYR A 83 2.86 1.26 4.71
C TYR A 83 2.79 2.74 4.37
N GLU A 84 3.82 3.19 3.65
CA GLU A 84 3.87 4.49 3.00
C GLU A 84 4.13 4.28 1.51
N VAL A 85 3.70 5.24 0.69
CA VAL A 85 3.96 5.28 -0.76
C VAL A 85 4.72 6.55 -1.11
N SER A 86 5.63 6.46 -2.08
CA SER A 86 6.45 7.61 -2.52
C SER A 86 5.65 8.70 -3.22
N HIS A 87 4.48 8.35 -3.74
CA HIS A 87 3.61 9.25 -4.48
C HIS A 87 2.16 8.96 -4.09
N TYR A 88 1.41 10.01 -3.80
CA TYR A 88 -0.04 9.98 -3.71
C TYR A 88 -0.66 10.04 -5.11
N VAL A 89 -1.87 9.51 -5.26
CA VAL A 89 -2.59 9.58 -6.53
C VAL A 89 -3.59 10.73 -6.49
N LYS A 90 -3.54 11.60 -7.50
CA LYS A 90 -4.51 12.67 -7.74
C LYS A 90 -4.98 12.63 -9.19
N THR A 91 -6.07 11.94 -9.45
CA THR A 91 -6.72 11.92 -10.77
C THR A 91 -7.71 13.08 -10.92
N PRO A 92 -8.18 13.38 -12.14
CA PRO A 92 -9.21 14.40 -12.37
C PRO A 92 -10.55 14.13 -11.68
N LEU A 93 -10.82 12.88 -11.29
CA LEU A 93 -12.05 12.51 -10.58
C LEU A 93 -12.05 12.96 -9.11
N GLN A 94 -10.89 13.33 -8.56
CA GLN A 94 -10.72 13.64 -7.15
C GLN A 94 -10.57 15.14 -6.92
N LEU A 95 -11.11 15.65 -5.81
CA LEU A 95 -10.90 17.05 -5.39
C LEU A 95 -9.48 17.29 -4.85
N GLY A 96 -8.78 16.23 -4.42
CA GLY A 96 -7.42 16.29 -3.90
C GLY A 96 -6.71 14.92 -4.00
N PRO A 97 -5.41 14.86 -3.65
CA PRO A 97 -4.69 13.59 -3.62
C PRO A 97 -5.34 12.60 -2.65
N TYR A 98 -5.30 11.32 -2.99
CA TYR A 98 -5.63 10.25 -2.07
C TYR A 98 -4.47 10.02 -1.11
N TYR A 99 -4.74 10.28 0.16
CA TYR A 99 -3.88 9.91 1.27
C TYR A 99 -4.45 8.61 1.85
N SER A 100 -3.71 7.52 1.76
CA SER A 100 -4.09 6.33 2.51
C SER A 100 -4.02 6.67 3.98
N GLU A 101 -5.10 6.42 4.72
CA GLU A 101 -5.05 6.45 6.17
C GLU A 101 -4.03 5.40 6.64
N LEU A 102 -3.45 5.54 7.83
CA LEU A 102 -2.56 4.53 8.42
C LEU A 102 -3.36 3.24 8.68
N ILE A 103 -3.59 2.44 7.63
CA ILE A 103 -4.37 1.22 7.75
C ILE A 103 -3.42 0.10 8.14
N ASN A 104 -3.53 -0.27 9.40
CA ASN A 104 -2.84 -1.43 9.94
C ASN A 104 -3.29 -2.72 9.23
N ARG A 105 -2.36 -3.65 9.07
CA ARG A 105 -2.52 -4.91 8.35
C ARG A 105 -1.90 -6.04 9.16
N GLU A 106 -2.53 -7.20 9.09
CA GLU A 106 -2.06 -8.40 9.78
C GLU A 106 -0.71 -8.91 9.24
N THR A 107 -0.46 -8.72 7.94
CA THR A 107 0.74 -9.24 7.27
C THR A 107 1.43 -8.19 6.40
N GLU A 108 2.75 -8.35 6.22
CA GLU A 108 3.56 -7.53 5.31
C GLU A 108 3.05 -7.60 3.87
N SER A 109 2.66 -8.79 3.40
CA SER A 109 2.09 -8.96 2.06
C SER A 109 0.75 -8.23 1.90
N ALA A 110 -0.12 -8.24 2.90
CA ALA A 110 -1.38 -7.51 2.86
C ALA A 110 -1.17 -5.98 2.84
N ALA A 111 -0.10 -5.48 3.47
CA ALA A 111 0.29 -4.07 3.38
C ALA A 111 0.77 -3.70 1.97
N VAL A 112 1.60 -4.55 1.34
CA VAL A 112 2.03 -4.35 -0.05
C VAL A 112 0.85 -4.43 -1.03
N GLU A 113 -0.02 -5.42 -0.90
CA GLU A 113 -1.22 -5.56 -1.73
C GLU A 113 -2.11 -4.32 -1.62
N LYS A 114 -2.30 -3.80 -0.40
CA LYS A 114 -3.09 -2.60 -0.20
C LYS A 114 -2.46 -1.36 -0.82
N ALA A 115 -1.14 -1.18 -0.69
CA ALA A 115 -0.43 -0.08 -1.32
C ALA A 115 -0.59 -0.08 -2.85
N ILE A 116 -0.55 -1.27 -3.47
CA ILE A 116 -0.78 -1.43 -4.91
C ILE A 116 -2.23 -1.09 -5.26
N GLU A 117 -3.20 -1.65 -4.52
CA GLU A 117 -4.63 -1.41 -4.74
C GLU A 117 -4.98 0.07 -4.65
N ASP A 118 -4.46 0.76 -3.64
CA ASP A 118 -4.71 2.19 -3.38
C ASP A 118 -4.17 3.09 -4.49
N VAL A 119 -3.18 2.66 -5.26
CA VAL A 119 -2.70 3.44 -6.41
C VAL A 119 -3.43 3.04 -7.69
N VAL A 120 -3.52 1.74 -7.96
CA VAL A 120 -4.08 1.20 -9.21
C VAL A 120 -5.57 1.49 -9.34
N SER A 121 -6.33 1.40 -8.25
CA SER A 121 -7.79 1.60 -8.27
C SER A 121 -8.19 2.99 -8.73
N TYR A 122 -7.54 4.04 -8.22
CA TYR A 122 -7.83 5.43 -8.62
C TYR A 122 -7.40 5.72 -10.06
N ILE A 123 -6.23 5.24 -10.45
CA ILE A 123 -5.73 5.41 -11.83
C ILE A 123 -6.67 4.72 -12.82
N ASN A 124 -6.99 3.44 -12.59
CA ASN A 124 -7.87 2.70 -13.49
C ASN A 124 -9.27 3.29 -13.50
N GLY A 125 -9.81 3.73 -12.35
CA GLY A 125 -11.10 4.41 -12.29
C GLY A 125 -11.17 5.67 -13.16
N ALA A 126 -10.10 6.47 -13.19
CA ALA A 126 -10.03 7.65 -14.05
C ALA A 126 -9.89 7.30 -15.53
N ILE A 127 -9.10 6.28 -15.87
CA ILE A 127 -8.96 5.78 -17.24
C ILE A 127 -10.29 5.23 -17.75
N ASP A 128 -10.99 4.45 -16.93
CA ASP A 128 -12.30 3.87 -17.25
C ASP A 128 -13.37 4.96 -17.43
N ALA A 129 -13.20 6.12 -16.79
CA ALA A 129 -14.02 7.32 -16.99
C ALA A 129 -13.64 8.15 -18.24
N GLY A 130 -12.64 7.72 -19.00
CA GLY A 130 -12.21 8.36 -20.26
C GLY A 130 -11.11 9.41 -20.12
N HIS A 131 -10.45 9.51 -18.96
CA HIS A 131 -9.30 10.40 -18.78
C HIS A 131 -8.00 9.75 -19.26
N GLU A 132 -7.18 10.48 -20.00
CA GLU A 132 -5.85 10.02 -20.40
C GLU A 132 -4.90 10.00 -19.19
N PRO A 133 -4.18 8.89 -18.94
CA PRO A 133 -3.24 8.82 -17.83
C PRO A 133 -2.08 9.78 -18.00
N SER A 134 -1.66 10.41 -16.90
CA SER A 134 -0.53 11.35 -16.86
C SER A 134 0.35 11.08 -15.64
N ASN A 135 1.65 11.34 -15.78
CA ASN A 135 2.60 11.33 -14.67
C ASN A 135 2.25 12.39 -13.61
N ASP A 136 1.55 13.46 -13.99
CA ASP A 136 1.10 14.50 -13.05
C ASP A 136 0.04 13.99 -12.07
N TRP A 137 -0.53 12.80 -12.30
CA TRP A 137 -1.41 12.15 -11.34
C TRP A 137 -0.65 11.58 -10.14
N LEU A 138 0.68 11.47 -10.21
CA LEU A 138 1.53 11.03 -9.12
C LEU A 138 2.12 12.23 -8.41
N ILE A 139 1.55 12.59 -7.28
CA ILE A 139 1.99 13.71 -6.46
C ILE A 139 3.03 13.20 -5.46
N PRO A 140 4.27 13.73 -5.43
CA PRO A 140 5.28 13.31 -4.46
C PRO A 140 4.76 13.36 -3.03
N ASN A 141 5.06 12.31 -2.25
CA ASN A 141 4.88 12.34 -0.82
C ASN A 141 6.12 12.98 -0.18
N GLU A 142 5.99 14.22 0.29
CA GLU A 142 7.10 14.97 0.91
C GLU A 142 7.58 14.36 2.24
N ASN A 143 6.77 13.49 2.87
CA ASN A 143 7.13 12.78 4.08
C ASN A 143 7.72 11.38 3.81
N TRP A 144 8.03 11.08 2.53
CA TRP A 144 8.68 9.84 2.13
C TRP A 144 10.09 9.68 2.67
#